data_AF-A0A2V6HSJ1-F1
#
_entry.id   AF-A0A2V6HSJ1-F1
#
_cell.length_a   1.000
_cell.length_b   1.000
_cell.length_c   1.000
_cell.angle_alpha   90.00
_cell.angle_beta   90.00
_cell.angle_gamma   90.00
#
_symmetry.space_group_name_H-M   'P 1'
#
loop_
_entity.id
_entity.type
_entity.pdbx_description
1 polymer ?
#
loop_
_entity_poly.entity_id
_entity_poly.type
_entity_poly.pdbx_seq_one_letter_code
_entity_poly.pdbx_strand_id
1 'polypeptide(L)'
;MSSENLCGKDHMNQTDANVPRSDDEEHMLGHGFYNKHSHEQGKANTYGLPLIVEAINQIDLRQIRDEFRIADYGSAQGQNSLLPMKTAIAQIKTVAAKSGRTAIPISVTHTDLPTNDWTTLFQTVLFSPDSYLTG
;
A
#
# COMPACT_ATOMS: atom_id res chain seq x y z
N MET A 1 -71.09 -9.84 34.82
CA MET A 1 -71.96 -9.90 33.63
C MET A 1 -71.03 -9.76 32.44
N SER A 2 -70.53 -10.88 31.89
CA SER A 2 -71.09 -11.60 30.72
C SER A 2 -71.24 -10.68 29.51
N SER A 3 -70.80 -10.98 28.29
CA SER A 3 -70.07 -12.05 27.58
C SER A 3 -69.61 -11.31 26.27
N GLU A 4 -68.74 -11.73 25.36
CA GLU A 4 -68.54 -13.04 24.74
C GLU A 4 -67.34 -12.93 23.76
N ASN A 5 -66.64 -14.05 23.59
CA ASN A 5 -65.54 -14.30 22.65
C ASN A 5 -66.10 -14.80 21.31
N LEU A 6 -65.37 -14.61 20.19
CA LEU A 6 -65.27 -15.51 19.02
C LEU A 6 -64.25 -14.88 18.04
N CYS A 7 -62.99 -15.32 18.01
CA CYS A 7 -62.46 -16.49 17.27
C CYS A 7 -62.55 -16.34 15.74
N GLY A 8 -61.39 -16.14 15.13
CA GLY A 8 -61.16 -16.24 13.68
C GLY A 8 -59.64 -16.29 13.45
N LYS A 9 -59.09 -17.51 13.51
CA LYS A 9 -57.70 -17.83 13.18
C LYS A 9 -57.53 -17.78 11.67
N ASP A 10 -56.41 -17.24 11.21
CA ASP A 10 -55.70 -17.78 10.05
C ASP A 10 -54.27 -18.09 10.47
N HIS A 11 -53.92 -19.38 10.38
CA HIS A 11 -52.61 -19.93 10.64
C HIS A 11 -51.84 -20.08 9.32
N MET A 12 -50.52 -19.87 9.44
CA MET A 12 -49.44 -20.51 8.66
C MET A 12 -49.36 -20.22 7.16
N ASN A 13 -48.25 -19.59 6.76
CA ASN A 13 -47.26 -20.39 6.05
C ASN A 13 -45.82 -19.98 6.37
N GLN A 14 -45.01 -20.99 6.68
CA GLN A 14 -43.57 -20.93 6.83
C GLN A 14 -42.91 -20.54 5.50
N THR A 15 -41.83 -19.78 5.58
CA THR A 15 -40.58 -20.16 4.90
C THR A 15 -39.41 -19.66 5.73
N ASP A 16 -38.89 -20.55 6.59
CA ASP A 16 -37.48 -20.59 6.93
C ASP A 16 -36.70 -20.79 5.62
N ALA A 17 -36.31 -19.69 4.98
CA ALA A 17 -35.39 -19.69 3.86
C ALA A 17 -33.99 -19.34 4.38
N ASN A 18 -33.34 -20.37 4.91
CA ASN A 18 -31.95 -20.71 4.60
C ASN A 18 -30.99 -19.51 4.48
N VAL A 19 -30.35 -19.10 5.58
CA VAL A 19 -29.16 -18.24 5.52
C VAL A 19 -27.97 -19.14 5.20
N PRO A 20 -27.37 -19.09 3.99
CA PRO A 20 -26.06 -19.69 3.81
C PRO A 20 -25.05 -18.70 4.40
N ARG A 21 -24.45 -19.08 5.53
CA ARG A 21 -23.05 -18.69 5.75
C ARG A 21 -22.22 -19.64 4.90
N SER A 22 -21.67 -19.13 3.81
CA SER A 22 -20.53 -19.75 3.16
C SER A 22 -19.51 -18.65 2.91
N ASP A 23 -18.35 -18.91 3.50
CA ASP A 23 -17.09 -18.26 3.27
C ASP A 23 -16.79 -18.15 1.77
N ASP A 24 -16.82 -16.93 1.25
CA ASP A 24 -16.16 -16.56 0.01
C ASP A 24 -15.36 -15.30 0.40
N GLU A 25 -14.10 -15.43 0.80
CA GLU A 25 -13.00 -15.26 -0.15
C GLU A 25 -13.38 -14.30 -1.30
N GLU A 26 -13.60 -13.01 -0.97
CA GLU A 26 -13.40 -11.94 -1.95
C GLU A 26 -11.91 -11.85 -2.29
N HIS A 27 -11.46 -12.87 -3.02
CA HIS A 27 -10.42 -12.76 -4.02
C HIS A 27 -10.73 -11.51 -4.83
N MET A 28 -9.93 -10.46 -4.60
CA MET A 28 -9.84 -9.30 -5.48
C MET A 28 -9.34 -9.77 -6.84
N LEU A 29 -10.25 -10.32 -7.64
CA LEU A 29 -10.02 -10.82 -8.97
C LEU A 29 -9.58 -9.66 -9.85
N GLY A 30 -8.30 -9.75 -10.24
CA GLY A 30 -7.67 -8.85 -11.17
C GLY A 30 -8.39 -8.84 -12.51
N HIS A 31 -9.09 -7.74 -12.78
CA HIS A 31 -9.40 -7.30 -14.13
C HIS A 31 -9.38 -5.77 -14.18
N GLY A 32 -8.17 -5.21 -14.13
CA GLY A 32 -7.91 -3.83 -14.58
C GLY A 32 -8.57 -2.69 -13.79
N PHE A 33 -9.20 -2.94 -12.64
CA PHE A 33 -9.87 -1.90 -11.86
C PHE A 33 -8.88 -0.98 -11.13
N TYR A 34 -7.73 -1.51 -10.70
CA TYR A 34 -6.69 -0.70 -10.04
C TYR A 34 -5.89 0.20 -11.01
N ASN A 35 -5.91 -0.07 -12.31
CA ASN A 35 -5.08 0.66 -13.28
C ASN A 35 -5.79 1.90 -13.87
N LYS A 36 -7.06 2.16 -13.53
CA LYS A 36 -7.86 3.25 -14.13
C LYS A 36 -8.23 4.41 -13.19
N HIS A 37 -7.82 4.34 -11.92
CA HIS A 37 -8.02 5.40 -10.91
C HIS A 37 -6.72 5.91 -10.25
N SER A 38 -5.55 5.41 -10.68
CA SER A 38 -4.23 5.80 -10.14
C SER A 38 -3.86 7.28 -10.38
N HIS A 39 -4.59 7.99 -11.26
CA HIS A 39 -4.35 9.39 -11.56
C HIS A 39 -4.71 10.35 -10.40
N GLU A 40 -5.58 9.92 -9.47
CA GLU A 40 -5.88 10.69 -8.24
C GLU A 40 -4.94 10.30 -7.07
N GLN A 41 -4.46 9.06 -7.02
CA GLN A 41 -3.50 8.62 -5.99
C GLN A 41 -2.07 9.15 -6.21
N GLY A 42 -1.66 9.36 -7.47
CA GLY A 42 -0.40 10.04 -7.78
C GLY A 42 -0.30 11.45 -7.17
N LYS A 43 -1.45 12.12 -6.94
CA LYS A 43 -1.52 13.45 -6.30
C LYS A 43 -1.50 13.40 -4.77
N ALA A 44 -1.95 12.31 -4.15
CA ALA A 44 -1.85 12.16 -2.69
C ALA A 44 -0.40 11.96 -2.24
N ASN A 45 0.38 11.28 -3.08
CA ASN A 45 1.78 10.95 -2.80
C ASN A 45 2.71 12.18 -2.73
N THR A 46 2.35 13.29 -3.38
CA THR A 46 3.20 14.50 -3.40
C THR A 46 3.19 15.26 -2.07
N TYR A 47 2.12 15.18 -1.27
CA TYR A 47 2.07 15.83 0.04
C TYR A 47 3.02 15.19 1.07
N GLY A 48 3.33 13.90 0.91
CA GLY A 48 4.24 13.17 1.79
C GLY A 48 5.73 13.41 1.50
N LEU A 49 6.08 13.87 0.29
CA LEU A 49 7.49 14.01 -0.12
C LEU A 49 8.27 15.00 0.75
N PRO A 50 7.74 16.18 1.12
CA PRO A 50 8.43 17.08 2.04
C PRO A 50 8.70 16.44 3.41
N LEU A 51 7.79 15.60 3.90
CA LEU A 51 7.96 14.91 5.18
C LEU A 51 9.07 13.85 5.11
N ILE A 52 9.23 13.15 3.99
CA ILE A 52 10.35 12.24 3.75
C ILE A 52 11.67 13.00 3.81
N VAL A 53 11.75 14.15 3.11
CA VAL A 53 12.95 14.99 3.09
C VAL A 53 13.31 15.48 4.50
N GLU A 54 12.31 15.97 5.23
CA GLU A 54 12.49 16.46 6.59
C GLU A 54 12.94 15.34 7.54
N ALA A 55 12.30 14.17 7.48
CA ALA A 55 12.69 13.03 8.30
C ALA A 55 14.15 12.62 8.05
N ILE A 56 14.60 12.58 6.79
CA ILE A 56 15.98 12.24 6.44
C ILE A 56 16.97 13.29 6.95
N ASN A 57 16.61 14.58 6.92
CA ASN A 57 17.46 15.65 7.46
C ASN A 57 17.68 15.55 8.96
N GLN A 58 16.77 14.93 9.70
CA GLN A 58 16.88 14.73 11.14
C GLN A 58 17.72 13.50 11.53
N ILE A 59 18.09 12.65 10.56
CA ILE A 59 18.90 11.45 10.82
C ILE A 59 20.38 11.85 10.98
N ASP A 60 20.98 11.44 12.10
CA ASP A 60 22.43 11.53 12.29
C ASP A 60 23.16 10.44 11.49
N LEU A 61 23.51 10.73 10.24
CA LEU A 61 24.22 9.79 9.36
C LEU A 61 25.58 9.33 9.88
N ARG A 62 26.18 9.99 10.89
CA ARG A 62 27.43 9.52 11.51
C ARG A 62 27.23 8.21 12.28
N GLN A 63 25.99 7.92 12.69
CA GLN A 63 25.63 6.69 13.37
C GLN A 63 25.41 5.51 12.40
N ILE A 64 25.19 5.80 11.12
CA ILE A 64 24.98 4.76 10.10
C ILE A 64 26.34 4.42 9.48
N ARG A 65 26.88 3.25 9.80
CA ARG A 65 28.21 2.86 9.32
C ARG A 65 28.16 2.26 7.92
N ASP A 66 27.36 1.23 7.73
CA ASP A 66 27.55 0.34 6.58
C ASP A 66 26.49 0.52 5.49
N GLU A 67 25.22 0.76 5.85
CA GLU A 67 24.11 0.75 4.91
C GLU A 67 22.93 1.58 5.43
N PHE A 68 22.31 2.36 4.54
CA PHE A 68 21.02 2.97 4.80
C PHE A 68 19.90 2.07 4.28
N ARG A 69 18.99 1.64 5.16
CA ARG A 69 17.89 0.74 4.79
C ARG A 69 16.58 1.49 4.79
N ILE A 70 15.80 1.30 3.73
CA ILE A 70 14.44 1.83 3.59
C ILE A 70 13.47 0.65 3.49
N ALA A 71 12.39 0.69 4.25
CA ALA A 71 11.29 -0.27 4.13
C ALA A 71 10.04 0.44 3.60
N ASP A 72 9.42 -0.15 2.58
CA ASP A 72 8.16 0.27 1.98
C ASP A 72 7.07 -0.73 2.36
N TYR A 73 6.12 -0.29 3.19
CA TYR A 73 5.05 -1.12 3.74
C TYR A 73 3.76 -0.92 2.95
N GLY A 74 3.30 -1.98 2.27
CA GLY A 74 2.14 -1.94 1.37
C GLY A 74 2.51 -1.48 -0.03
N SER A 75 3.54 -2.08 -0.62
CA SER A 75 4.09 -1.66 -1.91
C SER A 75 3.18 -1.92 -3.11
N ALA A 76 2.23 -2.84 -2.99
CA ALA A 76 1.40 -3.34 -4.08
C ALA A 76 2.25 -3.65 -5.33
N GLN A 77 1.88 -3.11 -6.49
CA GLN A 77 2.59 -3.27 -7.76
C GLN A 77 3.71 -2.23 -8.01
N GLY A 78 4.06 -1.42 -6.99
CA GLY A 78 5.24 -0.54 -6.99
C GLY A 78 5.09 0.84 -7.62
N GLN A 79 4.01 1.13 -8.37
CA GLN A 79 3.86 2.41 -9.08
C GLN A 79 3.90 3.63 -8.15
N ASN A 80 3.22 3.54 -7.00
CA ASN A 80 3.20 4.61 -6.00
C ASN A 80 4.47 4.64 -5.14
N SER A 81 5.29 3.60 -5.18
CA SER A 81 6.55 3.53 -4.43
C SER A 81 7.69 4.27 -5.14
N LEU A 82 7.63 4.39 -6.48
CA LEU A 82 8.75 4.91 -7.27
C LEU A 82 9.20 6.32 -6.85
N LEU A 83 8.27 7.27 -6.81
CA LEU A 83 8.57 8.67 -6.51
C LEU A 83 9.06 8.86 -5.06
N PRO A 84 8.39 8.35 -4.01
CA PRO A 84 8.87 8.41 -2.64
C PRO A 84 10.27 7.81 -2.46
N MET A 85 10.54 6.65 -3.05
CA MET A 85 11.86 6.00 -2.95
C MET A 85 12.93 6.82 -3.68
N LYS A 86 12.62 7.36 -4.86
CA LYS A 86 13.53 8.25 -5.60
C LYS A 86 13.87 9.50 -4.80
N THR A 87 12.87 10.13 -4.18
CA THR A 87 13.04 11.28 -3.29
C THR A 87 13.90 10.94 -2.07
N ALA A 88 13.61 9.82 -1.40
CA ALA A 88 14.37 9.39 -0.24
C ALA A 88 15.85 9.12 -0.58
N ILE A 89 16.11 8.34 -1.64
CA ILE A 89 17.46 8.01 -2.11
C ILE A 89 18.26 9.27 -2.46
N ALA A 90 17.65 10.22 -3.18
CA ALA A 90 18.29 11.47 -3.54
C ALA A 90 18.66 12.32 -2.29
N GLN A 91 17.75 12.38 -1.31
CA GLN A 91 18.01 13.12 -0.08
C GLN A 91 19.09 12.44 0.78
N ILE A 92 19.07 11.10 0.91
CA ILE A 92 20.10 10.34 1.63
C ILE A 92 21.48 10.61 1.01
N LYS A 93 21.60 10.56 -0.32
CA LYS A 93 22.84 10.90 -1.04
C LYS A 93 23.30 12.32 -0.76
N THR A 94 22.37 13.28 -0.74
CA THR A 94 22.65 14.69 -0.45
C THR A 94 23.18 14.90 0.97
N VAL A 95 22.53 14.31 1.98
CA VAL A 95 22.97 14.43 3.37
C VAL A 95 24.29 13.68 3.60
N ALA A 96 24.48 12.52 2.95
CA ALA A 96 25.74 11.76 3.03
C ALA A 96 26.92 12.59 2.50
N ALA A 97 26.75 13.24 1.34
CA ALA A 97 27.77 14.12 0.77
C ALA A 97 28.11 15.29 1.71
N LYS A 98 27.11 15.93 2.33
CA LYS A 98 27.31 16.99 3.33
C LYS A 98 28.06 16.53 4.57
N SER A 99 27.93 15.25 4.94
CA SER A 99 28.66 14.64 6.05
C SER A 99 30.10 14.21 5.71
N GLY A 100 30.58 14.48 4.48
CA GLY A 100 31.92 14.12 4.02
C GLY A 100 32.07 12.67 3.54
N ARG A 101 30.95 11.95 3.35
CA ARG A 101 30.97 10.59 2.80
C ARG A 101 30.91 10.63 1.27
N THR A 102 31.77 9.84 0.64
CA THR A 102 31.79 9.67 -0.83
C THR A 102 30.63 8.81 -1.32
N ALA A 103 30.23 7.80 -0.55
CA ALA A 103 29.07 6.95 -0.82
C ALA A 103 28.53 6.30 0.47
N ILE A 104 27.24 5.94 0.43
CA ILE A 104 26.59 5.04 1.39
C ILE A 104 25.75 4.03 0.58
N PRO A 105 25.94 2.71 0.77
CA PRO A 105 25.03 1.70 0.22
C PRO A 105 23.60 1.96 0.70
N ILE A 106 22.63 1.84 -0.20
CA ILE A 106 21.21 2.00 0.12
C ILE A 106 20.47 0.75 -0.35
N SER A 107 19.70 0.13 0.55
CA SER A 107 18.74 -0.92 0.18
C SER A 107 17.31 -0.46 0.41
N VAL A 108 16.44 -0.90 -0.50
CA VAL A 108 14.99 -0.71 -0.42
C VAL A 108 14.35 -2.08 -0.30
N THR A 109 13.58 -2.29 0.75
CA THR A 109 12.80 -3.50 0.99
C THR A 109 11.32 -3.20 0.80
N HIS A 110 10.72 -3.74 -0.25
CA HIS A 110 9.28 -3.68 -0.46
C HIS A 110 8.59 -4.83 0.28
N THR A 111 7.51 -4.52 0.98
CA THR A 111 6.75 -5.48 1.78
C THR A 111 5.26 -5.35 1.50
N ASP A 112 4.59 -6.50 1.43
CA ASP A 112 3.16 -6.63 1.17
C ASP A 112 2.70 -8.05 1.56
N LEU A 113 1.42 -8.35 1.38
CA LEU A 113 0.87 -9.69 1.58
C LEU A 113 1.51 -10.71 0.62
N PRO A 114 1.60 -12.00 1.00
CA PRO A 114 2.16 -13.04 0.12
C PRO A 114 1.46 -13.14 -1.24
N THR A 115 0.18 -12.79 -1.30
CA THR A 115 -0.67 -12.82 -2.51
C THR A 115 -0.46 -11.63 -3.45
N ASN A 116 0.42 -10.69 -3.11
CA ASN A 116 0.74 -9.56 -3.98
C ASN A 116 1.33 -10.03 -5.31
N ASP A 117 1.11 -9.24 -6.36
CA ASP A 117 1.72 -9.44 -7.67
C ASP A 117 3.16 -8.91 -7.68
N TRP A 118 4.06 -9.73 -7.14
CA TRP A 118 5.49 -9.44 -7.07
C TRP A 118 6.16 -9.34 -8.44
N THR A 119 5.69 -10.10 -9.44
CA THR A 119 6.23 -10.04 -10.80
C THR A 119 6.03 -8.65 -11.39
N THR A 120 4.83 -8.07 -11.26
CA THR A 120 4.57 -6.70 -11.72
C THR A 120 5.40 -5.70 -10.92
N LEU A 121 5.51 -5.84 -9.58
CA LEU A 121 6.40 -4.96 -8.80
C LEU A 121 7.84 -4.97 -9.31
N PHE A 122 8.43 -6.16 -9.55
CA PHE A 122 9.79 -6.26 -10.07
C PHE A 122 9.91 -5.65 -11.46
N GLN A 123 8.95 -5.87 -12.36
CA GLN A 123 8.94 -5.26 -13.69
C GLN A 123 8.84 -3.73 -13.61
N THR A 124 7.97 -3.20 -12.76
CA THR A 124 7.82 -1.76 -12.50
C THR A 124 9.14 -1.17 -12.02
N VAL A 125 9.78 -1.79 -11.02
CA VAL A 125 11.07 -1.30 -10.48
C VAL A 125 12.20 -1.41 -11.50
N LEU A 126 12.26 -2.48 -12.31
CA LEU A 126 13.37 -2.67 -13.26
C LEU A 126 13.23 -1.83 -14.52
N PHE A 127 12.01 -1.62 -15.01
CA PHE A 127 11.79 -1.12 -16.38
C PHE A 127 11.01 0.19 -16.46
N SER A 128 10.41 0.68 -15.37
CA SER A 128 9.74 1.97 -15.39
C SER A 128 10.76 3.09 -15.67
N PRO A 129 10.45 4.04 -16.57
CA PRO A 129 11.29 5.22 -16.79
C PRO A 129 11.38 6.11 -15.53
N ASP A 130 10.43 5.98 -14.60
CA ASP A 130 10.41 6.71 -13.33
C ASP A 130 11.12 5.95 -12.19
N SER A 131 11.67 4.77 -12.48
CA SER A 131 12.31 3.94 -11.48
C SER A 131 13.44 4.66 -10.75
N TYR A 132 13.54 4.45 -9.44
CA TYR A 132 14.66 4.92 -8.62
C TYR A 132 15.96 4.14 -8.86
N LEU A 133 15.94 3.07 -9.65
CA LEU A 133 17.14 2.40 -10.16
C LEU A 133 17.77 3.18 -11.33
N THR A 134 17.00 4.07 -11.96
CA THR A 134 17.52 4.99 -12.97
C THR A 134 17.98 6.27 -12.27
N GLY A 135 19.29 6.54 -12.33
CA GLY A 135 19.94 7.67 -11.67
C GLY A 135 21.29 7.97 -12.26
#